data_AF-A0A7Y0JET8-F1
#
_entry.id   AF-A0A7Y0JET8-F1
#
_cell.length_a   1.000
_cell.length_b   1.000
_cell.length_c   1.000
_cell.angle_alpha   90.00
_cell.angle_beta   90.00
_cell.angle_gamma   90.00
#
_symmetry.space_group_name_H-M   'P 1'
#
loop_
_entity.id
_entity.type
_entity.pdbx_description
1 polymer ?
#
loop_
_entity_poly.entity_id
_entity_poly.type
_entity_poly.pdbx_seq_one_letter_code
_entity_poly.pdbx_strand_id
1 'polypeptide(L)'
;MRAMAATSFILSALLVAMACVKASRVRAWRTSINPSASEVSDSSFAVARVLLLAMAALGVYTGFHNLAVADNGTWSDDELTSAVQGATQELNGSFEYGDPYDDGTAPADFDGEFATKLEDEITEHGGGDAPGYGVDASLTGPTTGTEASYRVTASGAGKTFCMHVTRKHTDDDADTVAPGLPGDKAQVTMPVYTYGVSSRVGEC
;
A
#
# COMPACT_ATOMS: atom_id res chain seq x y z
N MET A 1 -3.30 -9.52 11.57
CA MET A 1 -4.17 -8.43 12.06
C MET A 1 -5.64 -8.82 12.17
N ARG A 2 -6.25 -9.48 11.16
CA ARG A 2 -7.67 -9.90 11.19
C ARG A 2 -8.07 -10.77 12.39
N ALA A 3 -7.23 -11.72 12.80
CA ALA A 3 -7.50 -12.55 13.99
C ALA A 3 -7.56 -11.73 15.29
N MET A 4 -6.70 -10.72 15.44
CA MET A 4 -6.68 -9.83 16.61
C MET A 4 -7.91 -8.92 16.66
N ALA A 5 -8.36 -8.42 15.50
CA ALA A 5 -9.61 -7.68 15.40
C ALA A 5 -10.81 -8.56 15.80
N ALA A 6 -10.89 -9.78 15.27
CA ALA A 6 -11.95 -10.74 15.60
C ALA A 6 -11.98 -11.08 17.10
N THR A 7 -10.83 -11.37 17.72
CA THR A 7 -10.76 -11.63 19.16
C THR A 7 -11.20 -10.43 19.99
N SER A 8 -10.86 -9.20 19.55
CA SER A 8 -11.27 -7.97 20.23
C SER A 8 -12.79 -7.80 20.21
N PHE A 9 -13.44 -8.02 19.06
CA PHE A 9 -14.90 -7.96 18.97
C PHE A 9 -15.61 -9.06 19.77
N ILE A 10 -15.09 -10.30 19.73
CA ILE A 10 -15.62 -11.40 20.52
C ILE A 10 -15.54 -11.07 22.02
N LEU A 11 -14.39 -10.59 22.48
CA LEU A 11 -14.20 -10.21 23.88
C LEU A 11 -15.15 -9.07 24.27
N SER A 12 -15.28 -8.04 23.44
CA SER A 12 -16.23 -6.95 23.67
C SER A 12 -17.68 -7.44 23.77
N ALA A 13 -18.10 -8.35 22.89
CA ALA A 13 -19.44 -8.95 22.95
C ALA A 13 -19.66 -9.72 24.26
N LEU A 14 -18.67 -10.48 24.72
CA LEU A 14 -18.71 -11.19 26.00
C LEU A 14 -18.78 -10.23 27.19
N LEU A 15 -18.02 -9.13 27.17
CA LEU A 15 -18.03 -8.10 28.20
C LEU A 15 -19.39 -7.40 28.30
N VAL A 16 -20.02 -7.08 27.16
CA VAL A 16 -21.38 -6.54 27.11
C VAL A 16 -22.39 -7.56 27.66
N ALA A 17 -22.31 -8.82 27.23
CA ALA A 17 -23.18 -9.87 27.73
C ALA A 17 -23.07 -10.03 29.26
N MET A 18 -21.85 -9.98 29.81
CA MET A 18 -21.60 -10.00 31.25
C MET A 18 -22.19 -8.78 31.96
N ALA A 19 -22.08 -7.58 31.38
CA ALA A 19 -22.67 -6.35 31.94
C ALA A 19 -24.20 -6.42 32.02
N CYS A 20 -24.85 -7.13 31.08
CA CYS A 20 -26.29 -7.33 31.04
C CYS A 20 -26.82 -8.37 32.06
N VAL A 21 -25.94 -9.14 32.72
CA VAL A 21 -26.37 -10.12 33.72
C VAL A 21 -27.02 -9.41 34.92
N LYS A 22 -28.16 -9.93 35.35
CA LYS A 22 -28.88 -9.42 36.52
C LYS A 22 -28.09 -9.72 37.79
N ALA A 23 -27.93 -8.72 38.67
CA ALA A 23 -27.26 -8.88 39.97
C ALA A 23 -27.89 -10.01 40.81
N SER A 24 -29.22 -10.17 40.77
CA SER A 24 -29.93 -11.26 41.43
C SER A 24 -29.49 -12.64 40.96
N ARG A 25 -29.16 -12.79 39.66
CA ARG A 25 -28.68 -14.06 39.10
C ARG A 25 -27.27 -14.39 39.60
N VAL A 26 -26.40 -13.38 39.67
CA VAL A 26 -25.03 -13.53 40.21
C VAL A 26 -25.07 -13.85 41.70
N ARG A 27 -25.92 -13.16 42.48
CA ARG A 27 -26.11 -13.45 43.91
C ARG A 27 -26.61 -14.88 44.14
N ALA A 28 -27.67 -15.30 43.43
CA ALA A 28 -28.21 -16.65 43.56
C ALA A 28 -27.17 -17.73 43.23
N TRP A 29 -26.40 -17.52 42.16
CA TRP A 29 -25.30 -18.41 41.81
C TRP A 29 -24.23 -18.45 42.90
N ARG A 30 -23.79 -17.29 43.41
CA ARG A 30 -22.79 -17.21 44.49
C ARG A 30 -23.25 -17.90 45.77
N THR A 31 -24.50 -17.70 46.19
CA THR A 31 -25.07 -18.35 47.37
C THR A 31 -25.19 -19.86 47.20
N SER A 32 -25.42 -20.37 45.98
CA SER A 32 -25.45 -21.82 45.70
C SER A 32 -24.09 -22.49 45.87
N ILE A 33 -22.99 -21.76 45.63
CA ILE A 33 -21.61 -22.25 45.79
C ILE A 33 -21.13 -22.07 47.22
N ASN A 34 -21.40 -20.91 47.81
CA ASN A 34 -21.03 -20.58 49.19
C ASN A 34 -22.18 -19.84 49.91
N PRO A 35 -23.02 -20.56 50.67
CA PRO A 35 -24.13 -19.97 51.41
C PRO A 35 -23.70 -18.95 52.48
N SER A 36 -22.45 -19.04 52.98
CA SER A 36 -21.93 -18.16 54.04
C SER A 36 -21.34 -16.85 53.52
N ALA A 37 -21.31 -16.64 52.21
CA ALA A 37 -20.64 -15.50 51.60
C ALA A 37 -21.44 -14.20 51.82
N SER A 38 -20.76 -13.13 52.23
CA SER A 38 -21.38 -11.80 52.42
C SER A 38 -22.04 -11.25 51.15
N GLU A 39 -23.17 -10.55 51.29
CA GLU A 39 -23.83 -9.95 50.13
C GLU A 39 -22.98 -8.88 49.45
N VAL A 40 -22.97 -8.89 48.12
CA VAL A 40 -22.35 -7.84 47.31
C VAL A 40 -23.30 -6.66 47.22
N SER A 41 -22.81 -5.46 47.54
CA SER A 41 -23.58 -4.22 47.43
C SER A 41 -23.99 -3.93 45.98
N ASP A 42 -25.11 -3.22 45.80
CA ASP A 42 -25.55 -2.79 44.46
C ASP A 42 -24.54 -1.85 43.78
N SER A 43 -23.83 -1.04 44.56
CA SER A 43 -22.77 -0.15 44.05
C SER A 43 -21.64 -0.92 43.38
N SER A 44 -21.24 -2.08 43.92
CA SER A 44 -20.23 -2.93 43.29
C SER A 44 -20.69 -3.47 41.93
N PHE A 45 -21.96 -3.85 41.79
CA PHE A 45 -22.51 -4.27 40.49
C PHE A 45 -22.57 -3.11 39.49
N ALA A 46 -22.89 -1.89 39.94
CA ALA A 46 -22.86 -0.70 39.09
C ALA A 46 -21.45 -0.40 38.59
N VAL A 47 -20.44 -0.39 39.48
CA VAL A 47 -19.03 -0.19 39.11
C VAL A 47 -18.56 -1.29 38.15
N ALA A 48 -18.88 -2.55 38.43
CA ALA A 48 -18.51 -3.66 37.56
C ALA A 48 -19.10 -3.50 36.14
N ARG A 49 -20.37 -3.09 36.01
CA ARG A 49 -20.98 -2.82 34.70
C ARG A 49 -20.28 -1.70 33.96
N VAL A 50 -19.98 -0.59 34.64
CA VAL A 50 -19.25 0.53 34.04
C VAL A 50 -17.89 0.08 33.52
N LEU A 51 -17.14 -0.69 34.32
CA LEU A 51 -15.84 -1.23 33.92
C LEU A 51 -15.95 -2.18 32.72
N LEU A 52 -16.90 -3.12 32.74
CA LEU A 52 -17.13 -4.07 31.64
C LEU A 52 -17.47 -3.34 30.34
N LEU A 53 -18.36 -2.34 30.41
CA LEU A 53 -18.76 -1.56 29.23
C LEU A 53 -17.62 -0.67 28.72
N ALA A 54 -16.83 -0.06 29.62
CA ALA A 54 -15.66 0.72 29.24
C ALA A 54 -14.61 -0.14 28.53
N MET A 55 -14.30 -1.32 29.08
CA MET A 55 -13.39 -2.27 28.43
C MET A 55 -13.95 -2.79 27.10
N ALA A 56 -15.25 -3.04 27.02
CA ALA A 56 -15.89 -3.43 25.77
C ALA A 56 -15.74 -2.35 24.69
N ALA A 57 -15.96 -1.08 25.05
CA ALA A 57 -15.79 0.06 24.14
C ALA A 57 -14.34 0.17 23.65
N LEU A 58 -13.35 0.01 24.54
CA LEU A 58 -11.93 -0.04 24.16
C LEU A 58 -11.66 -1.19 23.19
N GLY A 59 -12.16 -2.40 23.47
CA GLY A 59 -11.99 -3.55 22.59
C GLY A 59 -12.61 -3.34 21.19
N VAL A 60 -13.76 -2.67 21.11
CA VAL A 60 -14.39 -2.31 19.83
C VAL A 60 -13.53 -1.31 19.07
N TYR A 61 -13.07 -0.26 19.75
CA TYR A 61 -12.18 0.75 19.16
C TYR A 61 -10.88 0.11 18.64
N THR A 62 -10.21 -0.71 19.45
CA THR A 62 -8.99 -1.42 19.06
C THR A 62 -9.25 -2.40 17.92
N GLY A 63 -10.43 -3.05 17.90
CA GLY A 63 -10.85 -3.92 16.80
C GLY A 63 -10.93 -3.18 15.47
N PHE A 64 -11.61 -2.03 15.43
CA PHE A 64 -11.70 -1.19 14.24
C PHE A 64 -10.36 -0.57 13.85
N HIS A 65 -9.58 -0.09 14.81
CA HIS A 65 -8.25 0.47 14.54
C HIS A 65 -7.32 -0.56 13.87
N ASN A 66 -7.33 -1.81 14.34
CA ASN A 66 -6.56 -2.89 13.72
C ASN A 66 -7.06 -3.30 12.33
N LEU A 67 -8.36 -3.12 12.04
CA LEU A 67 -8.88 -3.33 10.70
C LEU A 67 -8.41 -2.21 9.76
N ALA A 68 -8.51 -0.95 10.19
CA ALA A 68 -8.04 0.19 9.40
C ALA A 68 -6.54 0.09 9.08
N VAL A 69 -5.70 -0.24 10.07
CA VAL A 69 -4.26 -0.46 9.82
C VAL A 69 -4.00 -1.61 8.85
N ALA A 70 -4.83 -2.65 8.88
CA ALA A 70 -4.70 -3.76 7.94
C ALA A 70 -5.17 -3.39 6.53
N ASP A 71 -6.16 -2.51 6.41
CA ASP A 71 -6.68 -2.00 5.14
C ASP A 71 -5.64 -1.10 4.47
N ASN A 72 -5.13 -0.10 5.18
CA ASN A 72 -4.05 0.80 4.73
C ASN A 72 -2.69 0.10 4.52
N GLY A 73 -2.59 -1.20 4.78
CA GLY A 73 -1.40 -2.00 4.58
C GLY A 73 -1.46 -2.92 3.36
N THR A 74 -2.58 -2.94 2.64
CA THR A 74 -2.76 -3.80 1.46
C THR A 74 -3.39 -3.05 0.32
N TRP A 75 -2.91 -3.30 -0.90
CA TRP A 75 -3.54 -2.80 -2.10
C TRP A 75 -4.83 -3.54 -2.40
N SER A 76 -5.87 -2.79 -2.79
CA SER A 76 -7.04 -3.36 -3.46
C SER A 76 -6.82 -3.46 -4.97
N ASP A 77 -7.61 -4.31 -5.63
CA ASP A 77 -7.59 -4.48 -7.08
C ASP A 77 -7.94 -3.18 -7.82
N ASP A 78 -8.79 -2.34 -7.26
CA ASP A 78 -9.24 -1.10 -7.90
C ASP A 78 -8.22 0.02 -7.72
N GLU A 79 -7.57 0.11 -6.55
CA GLU A 79 -6.43 1.01 -6.33
C GLU A 79 -5.29 0.67 -7.29
N LEU A 80 -4.90 -0.61 -7.38
CA LEU A 80 -3.85 -1.01 -8.31
C LEU A 80 -4.24 -0.74 -9.78
N THR A 81 -5.51 -0.96 -10.14
CA THR A 81 -5.99 -0.66 -11.51
C THR A 81 -5.86 0.83 -11.83
N SER A 82 -6.33 1.70 -10.93
CA SER A 82 -6.26 3.15 -11.13
C SER A 82 -4.81 3.64 -11.14
N ALA A 83 -3.98 3.10 -10.25
CA ALA A 83 -2.57 3.44 -10.14
C ALA A 83 -1.78 3.09 -11.40
N VAL A 84 -1.93 1.86 -11.90
CA VAL A 84 -1.31 1.42 -13.17
C VAL A 84 -1.77 2.29 -14.34
N GLN A 85 -3.05 2.66 -14.38
CA GLN A 85 -3.56 3.56 -15.43
C GLN A 85 -2.97 4.96 -15.34
N GLY A 86 -2.83 5.52 -14.13
CA GLY A 86 -2.18 6.80 -13.88
C GLY A 86 -0.71 6.78 -14.32
N ALA A 87 0.06 5.81 -13.82
CA ALA A 87 1.47 5.66 -14.18
C ALA A 87 1.67 5.41 -15.69
N THR A 88 0.77 4.64 -16.33
CA THR A 88 0.82 4.46 -17.78
C THR A 88 0.64 5.80 -18.51
N GLN A 89 -0.26 6.67 -18.03
CA GLN A 89 -0.51 7.97 -18.65
C GLN A 89 0.65 8.94 -18.44
N GLU A 90 1.22 8.98 -17.24
CA GLU A 90 2.34 9.89 -16.91
C GLU A 90 3.62 9.48 -17.64
N LEU A 91 3.96 8.18 -17.65
CA LEU A 91 5.18 7.68 -18.29
C LEU A 91 5.08 7.68 -19.82
N ASN A 92 3.88 7.54 -20.39
CA ASN A 92 3.72 7.51 -21.84
C ASN A 92 3.91 8.91 -22.44
N GLY A 93 4.97 9.08 -23.23
CA GLY A 93 5.41 10.37 -23.75
C GLY A 93 6.37 11.12 -22.83
N SER A 94 6.68 10.57 -21.64
CA SER A 94 7.73 11.11 -20.79
C SER A 94 9.10 10.98 -21.46
N PHE A 95 10.06 11.77 -20.99
CA PHE A 95 11.43 11.74 -21.52
C PHE A 95 12.46 11.65 -20.40
N GLU A 96 13.66 11.23 -20.77
CA GLU A 96 14.86 11.27 -19.94
C GLU A 96 16.06 11.77 -20.74
N TYR A 97 17.05 12.27 -20.03
CA TYR A 97 18.35 12.60 -20.59
C TYR A 97 19.29 11.40 -20.40
N GLY A 98 20.00 11.02 -21.46
CA GLY A 98 21.08 10.04 -21.37
C GLY A 98 22.39 10.65 -20.87
N ASP A 99 23.43 9.82 -20.86
CA ASP A 99 24.77 10.26 -20.51
C ASP A 99 25.36 11.18 -21.60
N PRO A 100 26.07 12.27 -21.26
CA PRO A 100 26.75 13.13 -22.23
C PRO A 100 27.74 12.42 -23.18
N TYR A 101 28.21 11.23 -22.81
CA TYR A 101 29.12 10.41 -23.61
C TYR A 101 28.42 9.29 -24.38
N ASP A 102 27.10 9.16 -24.24
CA ASP A 102 26.27 8.23 -25.01
C ASP A 102 26.11 8.75 -26.44
N ASP A 103 26.25 7.84 -27.41
CA ASP A 103 26.10 8.13 -28.84
C ASP A 103 24.66 7.94 -29.34
N GLY A 104 23.70 7.88 -28.41
CA GLY A 104 22.28 7.66 -28.70
C GLY A 104 21.91 6.18 -28.84
N THR A 105 22.86 5.27 -28.58
CA THR A 105 22.67 3.82 -28.75
C THR A 105 22.72 3.03 -27.45
N ALA A 106 22.98 3.68 -26.31
CA ALA A 106 23.04 2.98 -25.04
C ALA A 106 21.70 2.29 -24.70
N PRO A 107 21.73 1.00 -24.32
CA PRO A 107 20.52 0.28 -23.94
C PRO A 107 19.93 0.87 -22.65
N ALA A 108 18.61 0.78 -22.50
CA ALA A 108 17.96 1.21 -21.25
C ALA A 108 18.28 0.22 -20.12
N ASP A 109 18.43 0.73 -18.90
CA ASP A 109 18.50 -0.08 -17.68
C ASP A 109 17.09 -0.49 -17.24
N PHE A 110 16.51 -1.44 -17.97
CA PHE A 110 15.16 -1.93 -17.71
C PHE A 110 15.05 -2.79 -16.44
N ASP A 111 16.13 -3.42 -15.97
CA ASP A 111 16.13 -4.25 -14.76
C ASP A 111 16.50 -3.48 -13.49
N GLY A 112 17.15 -2.32 -13.60
CA GLY A 112 17.47 -1.44 -12.48
C GLY A 112 16.56 -0.21 -12.40
N GLU A 113 17.03 0.91 -12.94
CA GLU A 113 16.44 2.23 -12.73
C GLU A 113 14.99 2.31 -13.24
N PHE A 114 14.68 1.75 -14.41
CA PHE A 114 13.33 1.87 -14.95
C PHE A 114 12.30 1.04 -14.17
N ALA A 115 12.68 -0.14 -13.67
CA ALA A 115 11.80 -0.96 -12.83
C ALA A 115 11.42 -0.21 -11.55
N THR A 116 12.41 0.44 -10.91
CA THR A 116 12.19 1.25 -9.70
C THR A 116 11.31 2.46 -10.01
N LYS A 117 11.61 3.18 -11.11
CA LYS A 117 10.79 4.30 -11.57
C LYS A 117 9.33 3.88 -11.79
N LEU A 118 9.10 2.70 -12.37
CA LEU A 118 7.77 2.19 -12.59
C LEU A 118 7.04 1.88 -11.27
N GLU A 119 7.71 1.26 -10.31
CA GLU A 119 7.16 1.00 -8.96
C GLU A 119 6.81 2.29 -8.22
N ASP A 120 7.70 3.28 -8.27
CA ASP A 120 7.51 4.59 -7.64
C ASP A 120 6.31 5.32 -8.27
N GLU A 121 6.24 5.35 -9.60
CA GLU A 121 5.15 6.03 -10.32
C GLU A 121 3.78 5.38 -10.04
N ILE A 122 3.71 4.04 -10.04
CA ILE A 122 2.48 3.33 -9.66
C ILE A 122 2.11 3.65 -8.21
N THR A 123 3.09 3.70 -7.32
CA THR A 123 2.86 4.03 -5.90
C THR A 123 2.35 5.46 -5.74
N GLU A 124 2.90 6.43 -6.48
CA GLU A 124 2.49 7.84 -6.45
C GLU A 124 1.05 8.03 -6.97
N HIS A 125 0.65 7.22 -7.95
CA HIS A 125 -0.73 7.16 -8.42
C HIS A 125 -1.66 6.26 -7.57
N GLY A 126 -1.17 5.72 -6.46
CA GLY A 126 -1.97 5.05 -5.45
C GLY A 126 -3.00 6.01 -4.84
N GLY A 127 -4.29 5.76 -5.10
CA GLY A 127 -5.38 6.56 -4.56
C GLY A 127 -5.81 6.14 -3.15
N GLY A 128 -6.47 7.04 -2.43
CA GLY A 128 -7.21 6.70 -1.21
C GLY A 128 -6.33 6.24 -0.04
N ASP A 129 -6.49 4.98 0.34
CA ASP A 129 -5.78 4.32 1.44
C ASP A 129 -4.68 3.37 0.96
N ALA A 130 -4.35 3.41 -0.35
CA ALA A 130 -3.31 2.58 -0.96
C ALA A 130 -1.96 2.73 -0.20
N PRO A 131 -1.28 1.62 0.10
CA PRO A 131 0.02 1.69 0.77
C PRO A 131 1.08 2.34 -0.11
N GLY A 132 1.96 3.15 0.48
CA GLY A 132 3.15 3.70 -0.19
C GLY A 132 4.26 2.68 -0.48
N TYR A 133 3.93 1.39 -0.56
CA TYR A 133 4.87 0.28 -0.75
C TYR A 133 4.15 -0.97 -1.26
N GLY A 134 4.93 -1.97 -1.67
CA GLY A 134 4.42 -3.31 -1.95
C GLY A 134 3.89 -3.53 -3.37
N VAL A 135 4.09 -2.55 -4.26
CA VAL A 135 4.08 -2.76 -5.71
C VAL A 135 5.39 -3.46 -6.10
N ASP A 136 5.31 -4.39 -7.04
CA ASP A 136 6.45 -5.08 -7.67
C ASP A 136 6.29 -4.98 -9.18
N ALA A 137 7.32 -4.48 -9.86
CA ALA A 137 7.39 -4.45 -11.32
C ALA A 137 8.54 -5.33 -11.81
N SER A 138 8.24 -6.60 -12.05
CA SER A 138 9.24 -7.59 -12.48
C SER A 138 9.26 -7.76 -13.99
N LEU A 139 10.45 -7.78 -14.59
CA LEU A 139 10.62 -8.05 -16.01
C LEU A 139 10.05 -9.41 -16.41
N THR A 140 9.42 -9.44 -17.59
CA THR A 140 8.85 -10.64 -18.20
C THR A 140 9.28 -10.79 -19.65
N GLY A 141 9.79 -11.98 -19.97
CA GLY A 141 10.24 -12.31 -21.32
C GLY A 141 11.60 -11.68 -21.68
N PRO A 142 12.02 -11.79 -22.95
CA PRO A 142 13.25 -11.20 -23.43
C PRO A 142 13.11 -9.67 -23.53
N THR A 143 14.12 -8.94 -23.04
CA THR A 143 14.25 -7.50 -23.24
C THR A 143 15.14 -7.19 -24.43
N THR A 144 14.95 -6.02 -25.02
CA THR A 144 15.89 -5.41 -25.97
C THR A 144 16.45 -4.13 -25.36
N GLY A 145 17.44 -3.50 -26.01
CA GLY A 145 17.96 -2.20 -25.54
C GLY A 145 16.92 -1.07 -25.57
N THR A 146 15.80 -1.27 -26.28
CA THR A 146 14.77 -0.25 -26.52
C THR A 146 13.37 -0.68 -26.07
N GLU A 147 13.20 -1.90 -25.56
CA GLU A 147 11.87 -2.45 -25.26
C GLU A 147 11.93 -3.47 -24.13
N ALA A 148 10.97 -3.37 -23.22
CA ALA A 148 10.77 -4.31 -22.12
C ALA A 148 9.29 -4.49 -21.78
N SER A 149 8.98 -5.63 -21.18
CA SER A 149 7.67 -5.88 -20.59
C SER A 149 7.83 -6.20 -19.11
N TYR A 150 6.91 -5.66 -18.31
CA TYR A 150 6.87 -5.81 -16.86
C TYR A 150 5.57 -6.45 -16.46
N ARG A 151 5.66 -7.45 -15.60
CA ARG A 151 4.52 -7.91 -14.80
C ARG A 151 4.48 -7.08 -13.53
N VAL A 152 3.37 -6.39 -13.36
CA VAL A 152 3.08 -5.56 -12.18
C VAL A 152 2.11 -6.28 -11.27
N THR A 153 2.50 -6.40 -10.00
CA THR A 153 1.66 -6.93 -8.92
C THR A 153 1.71 -6.01 -7.71
N ALA A 154 0.76 -6.16 -6.78
CA ALA A 154 0.82 -5.46 -5.50
C ALA A 154 0.35 -6.32 -4.34
N SER A 155 0.94 -6.11 -3.17
CA SER A 155 0.65 -6.86 -1.95
C SER A 155 -0.81 -6.69 -1.52
N GLY A 156 -1.60 -7.77 -1.62
CA GLY A 156 -3.02 -7.79 -1.26
C GLY A 156 -3.97 -7.72 -2.45
N ALA A 157 -3.52 -7.21 -3.59
CA ALA A 157 -4.27 -7.24 -4.83
C ALA A 157 -4.18 -8.64 -5.46
N GLY A 158 -5.30 -9.11 -6.00
CA GLY A 158 -5.38 -10.34 -6.78
C GLY A 158 -5.18 -10.10 -8.27
N LYS A 159 -5.28 -8.85 -8.73
CA LYS A 159 -5.00 -8.46 -10.12
C LYS A 159 -3.50 -8.36 -10.40
N THR A 160 -3.17 -8.66 -11.64
CA THR A 160 -1.85 -8.50 -12.24
C THR A 160 -1.99 -7.69 -13.52
N PHE A 161 -0.98 -6.91 -13.84
CA PHE A 161 -0.93 -6.12 -15.07
C PHE A 161 0.32 -6.45 -15.88
N CYS A 162 0.19 -6.43 -17.19
CA CYS A 162 1.31 -6.41 -18.10
C CYS A 162 1.52 -4.99 -18.60
N MET A 163 2.67 -4.42 -18.32
CA MET A 163 3.08 -3.11 -18.82
C MET A 163 4.17 -3.29 -19.87
N HIS A 164 3.97 -2.65 -21.02
CA HIS A 164 4.90 -2.69 -22.13
C HIS A 164 5.52 -1.32 -22.32
N VAL A 165 6.84 -1.28 -22.37
CA VAL A 165 7.64 -0.06 -22.39
C VAL A 165 8.54 -0.09 -23.60
N THR A 166 8.54 0.99 -24.35
CA THR A 166 9.47 1.27 -25.44
C THR A 166 10.22 2.55 -25.12
N ARG A 167 11.49 2.61 -25.54
CA ARG A 167 12.36 3.77 -25.41
C ARG A 167 12.93 4.09 -26.78
N LYS A 168 12.84 5.35 -27.19
CA LYS A 168 13.32 5.82 -28.48
C LYS A 168 14.18 7.06 -28.29
N HIS A 169 15.38 7.07 -28.87
CA HIS A 169 16.20 8.29 -29.00
C HIS A 169 15.46 9.30 -29.90
N THR A 170 15.37 10.55 -29.46
CA THR A 170 14.81 11.63 -30.26
C THR A 170 15.84 12.11 -31.27
N ASP A 171 15.39 12.60 -32.43
CA ASP A 171 16.30 13.07 -33.49
C ASP A 171 17.12 14.31 -33.06
N ASP A 172 16.71 14.97 -31.97
CA ASP A 172 17.36 16.12 -31.37
C ASP A 172 17.98 15.74 -30.02
N ASP A 173 19.21 16.21 -29.78
CA ASP A 173 19.85 16.20 -28.47
C ASP A 173 19.53 17.49 -27.71
N ALA A 174 19.60 17.44 -26.37
CA ALA A 174 19.40 18.60 -25.52
C ALA A 174 20.73 19.24 -25.12
N ASP A 175 20.87 20.52 -25.46
CA ASP A 175 21.97 21.35 -24.97
C ASP A 175 21.65 21.88 -23.57
N THR A 176 22.51 21.56 -22.61
CA THR A 176 22.43 22.03 -21.22
C THR A 176 23.75 22.68 -20.77
N VAL A 177 23.75 23.24 -19.56
CA VAL A 177 24.92 23.89 -18.97
C VAL A 177 25.34 23.15 -17.71
N ALA A 178 26.56 22.62 -17.71
CA ALA A 178 27.17 21.98 -16.55
C ALA A 178 27.33 22.99 -15.40
N PRO A 179 26.80 22.70 -14.20
CA PRO A 179 26.93 23.61 -13.07
C PRO A 179 28.40 23.78 -12.67
N GLY A 180 28.82 25.04 -12.44
CA GLY A 180 30.15 25.38 -11.94
C GLY A 180 31.22 25.64 -13.00
N LEU A 181 30.90 25.52 -14.29
CA LEU A 181 31.78 25.91 -15.39
C LEU A 181 31.28 27.22 -16.06
N PRO A 182 32.18 28.15 -16.44
CA PRO A 182 31.79 29.39 -17.11
C PRO A 182 31.83 29.27 -18.65
N GLY A 183 30.87 29.93 -19.31
CA GLY A 183 30.85 30.14 -20.76
C GLY A 183 30.69 28.86 -21.57
N ASP A 184 31.17 28.86 -22.81
CA ASP A 184 30.99 27.76 -23.78
C ASP A 184 31.60 26.43 -23.30
N LYS A 185 32.54 26.47 -22.35
CA LYS A 185 33.13 25.26 -21.73
C LYS A 185 32.16 24.52 -20.80
N ALA A 186 31.03 25.13 -20.49
CA ALA A 186 29.98 24.54 -19.68
C ALA A 186 28.88 23.90 -20.53
N GLN A 187 28.87 24.10 -21.86
CA GLN A 187 27.87 23.48 -22.71
C GLN A 187 28.07 21.96 -22.76
N VAL A 188 26.99 21.23 -22.55
CA VAL A 188 26.94 19.77 -22.63
C VAL A 188 25.74 19.40 -23.48
N THR A 189 25.96 18.60 -24.50
CA THR A 189 24.90 18.02 -25.32
C THR A 189 24.59 16.64 -24.76
N MET A 190 23.32 16.34 -24.52
CA MET A 190 22.85 15.07 -23.96
C MET A 190 21.79 14.45 -24.87
N PRO A 191 21.88 13.15 -25.16
CA PRO A 191 20.83 12.48 -25.91
C PRO A 191 19.52 12.50 -25.11
N VAL A 192 18.41 12.69 -25.80
CA VAL A 192 17.08 12.66 -25.21
C VAL A 192 16.36 11.39 -25.65
N TYR A 193 15.71 10.73 -24.70
CA TYR A 193 14.95 9.51 -24.96
C TYR A 193 13.50 9.72 -24.56
N THR A 194 12.57 9.33 -25.42
CA THR A 194 11.13 9.34 -25.13
C THR A 194 10.63 7.92 -24.88
N TYR A 195 9.75 7.79 -23.89
CA TYR A 195 9.12 6.53 -23.54
C TYR A 195 7.73 6.40 -24.15
N GLY A 196 7.44 5.21 -24.68
CA GLY A 196 6.08 4.78 -25.01
C GLY A 196 5.66 3.69 -24.04
N VAL A 197 4.59 3.93 -23.27
CA VAL A 197 4.13 2.99 -22.24
C VAL A 197 2.68 2.61 -22.48
N SER A 198 2.39 1.32 -22.39
CA SER A 198 1.03 0.80 -22.44
C SER A 198 0.83 -0.28 -21.38
N SER A 199 -0.42 -0.47 -20.93
CA SER A 199 -0.74 -1.47 -19.93
C SER A 199 -2.01 -2.25 -20.30
N ARG A 200 -2.05 -3.51 -19.85
CA ARG A 200 -3.23 -4.37 -19.93
C ARG A 200 -3.35 -5.23 -18.68
N VAL A 201 -4.58 -5.58 -18.32
CA VAL A 201 -4.83 -6.54 -17.22
C VAL A 201 -4.37 -7.93 -17.64
N GLY A 202 -3.76 -8.67 -16.72
CA GLY A 202 -3.30 -10.05 -16.89
C GLY A 202 -1.79 -10.18 -17.07
N GLU A 203 -1.35 -11.42 -17.28
CA GLU A 203 0.07 -11.77 -17.50
C GLU A 203 0.61 -11.18 -18.81
N CYS A 204 1.91 -10.88 -18.82
CA CYS A 204 2.70 -10.77 -20.05
C CYS A 204 2.94 -12.18 -20.60
#